data_AF-M4PWX2-F1
#
_entry.id   AF-M4PWX2-F1
#
_cell.length_a   1.000
_cell.length_b   1.000
_cell.length_c   1.000
_cell.angle_alpha   90.00
_cell.angle_beta   90.00
_cell.angle_gamma   90.00
#
_symmetry.space_group_name_H-M   'P 1'
#
loop_
_entity.id
_entity.type
_entity.pdbx_description
1 polymer ?
#
loop_
_entity_poly.entity_id
_entity_poly.type
_entity_poly.pdbx_seq_one_letter_code
_entity_poly.pdbx_strand_id
1 'polypeptide(L)'
;MSFDRKKEAGLPHTVVSAETMLGAIEALGIVPFFENPIDGFSIEEMTARENWFDGQEDLRRTPWDWKIECVQSGDVAYGKFLWGGKAAFATTEWYAELMNWRRSLPKYQPTADQQLVLDYMEEHGSIGIKEIRALLGVKKSAADALITRLSMQCRVVTGDITRVYRGPDLHYNGWQVSSFCTPESLFTADAIPGPGGFPFGEARTLAVDHSPAESLERLVEHVRRIAPNATDKLVMKMLG
;
A
#
# COMPACT_ATOMS: atom_id res chain seq x y z
N MET A 1 -14.33 16.12 -23.97
CA MET A 1 -13.32 15.57 -24.89
C MET A 1 -12.73 14.35 -24.20
N SER A 2 -13.01 13.16 -24.73
CA SER A 2 -12.58 11.88 -24.15
C SER A 2 -11.11 11.66 -24.49
N PHE A 3 -10.24 11.61 -23.48
CA PHE A 3 -8.86 11.19 -23.67
C PHE A 3 -8.80 9.66 -23.69
N ASP A 4 -8.76 9.11 -24.90
CA ASP A 4 -8.36 7.72 -25.13
C ASP A 4 -6.90 7.55 -24.67
N ARG A 5 -6.70 7.03 -23.46
CA ARG A 5 -5.39 6.57 -22.99
C ARG A 5 -5.19 5.11 -23.38
N LYS A 6 -4.65 4.87 -24.58
CA LYS A 6 -3.95 3.61 -24.85
C LYS A 6 -2.59 3.66 -24.12
N LYS A 7 -2.51 3.11 -22.90
CA LYS A 7 -1.24 2.87 -22.20
C LYS A 7 -0.53 1.70 -22.87
N GLU A 8 0.62 1.95 -23.48
CA GLU A 8 1.56 0.89 -23.90
C GLU A 8 2.06 0.18 -22.63
N ALA A 9 1.93 -1.15 -22.61
CA ALA A 9 2.41 -1.99 -21.51
C ALA A 9 3.90 -2.29 -21.71
N GLY A 10 4.76 -1.64 -20.92
CA GLY A 10 6.19 -1.90 -20.85
C GLY A 10 6.91 -0.84 -20.01
N LEU A 11 7.84 -1.26 -19.15
CA LEU A 11 8.68 -0.34 -18.36
C LEU A 11 9.62 0.45 -19.30
N PRO A 12 9.80 1.78 -19.10
CA PRO A 12 10.03 2.38 -17.78
C PRO A 12 9.10 3.56 -17.44
N HIS A 13 8.58 3.56 -16.22
CA HIS A 13 8.16 4.80 -15.57
C HIS A 13 9.37 5.39 -14.85
N THR A 14 9.69 6.65 -15.12
CA THR A 14 10.70 7.38 -14.35
C THR A 14 9.99 8.11 -13.22
N VAL A 15 10.30 7.73 -11.98
CA VAL A 15 9.69 8.32 -10.77
C VAL A 15 10.61 9.41 -10.23
N VAL A 16 10.14 10.67 -10.30
CA VAL A 16 10.89 11.89 -9.92
C VAL A 16 10.07 12.86 -9.08
N SER A 17 8.84 12.50 -8.74
CA SER A 17 7.89 13.30 -7.95
C SER A 17 6.75 12.41 -7.43
N ALA A 18 5.95 12.93 -6.49
CA ALA A 18 4.71 12.28 -6.08
C ALA A 18 3.73 12.04 -7.24
N GLU A 19 3.59 13.01 -8.15
CA GLU A 19 2.75 12.89 -9.33
C GLU A 19 3.19 11.75 -10.25
N THR A 20 4.48 11.67 -10.57
CA THR A 20 5.01 10.59 -11.43
C THR A 20 4.98 9.24 -10.74
N MET A 21 5.15 9.21 -9.42
CA MET A 21 4.99 8.01 -8.59
C MET A 21 3.54 7.50 -8.60
N LEU A 22 2.56 8.39 -8.40
CA LEU A 22 1.14 8.04 -8.47
C LEU A 22 0.76 7.55 -9.87
N GLY A 23 1.22 8.25 -10.92
CA GLY A 23 1.00 7.82 -12.30
C GLY A 23 1.59 6.45 -12.63
N ALA A 24 2.74 6.10 -12.04
CA ALA A 24 3.32 4.75 -12.14
C ALA A 24 2.45 3.71 -11.41
N ILE A 25 1.98 4.01 -10.19
CA ILE A 25 1.06 3.12 -9.44
C ILE A 25 -0.21 2.85 -10.25
N GLU A 26 -0.83 3.90 -10.82
CA GLU A 26 -2.02 3.78 -11.66
C GLU A 26 -1.78 3.02 -12.98
N ALA A 27 -0.56 3.08 -13.52
CA ALA A 27 -0.22 2.36 -14.75
C ALA A 27 0.05 0.87 -14.49
N LEU A 28 0.70 0.57 -13.37
CA LEU A 28 1.14 -0.78 -13.04
C LEU A 28 0.10 -1.54 -12.22
N GLY A 29 -0.89 -0.86 -11.64
CA GLY A 29 -2.00 -1.48 -10.91
C GLY A 29 -1.62 -1.98 -9.51
N ILE A 30 -0.53 -2.73 -9.39
CA ILE A 30 0.07 -3.23 -8.15
C ILE A 30 1.60 -3.14 -8.28
N VAL A 31 2.28 -2.49 -7.34
CA VAL A 31 3.73 -2.22 -7.46
C VAL A 31 4.45 -2.33 -6.12
N PRO A 32 5.51 -3.16 -6.03
CA PRO A 32 6.42 -3.16 -4.88
C PRO A 32 7.09 -1.79 -4.69
N PHE A 33 7.22 -1.34 -3.44
CA PHE A 33 8.01 -0.14 -3.16
C PHE A 33 9.51 -0.42 -3.31
N PHE A 34 9.95 -1.60 -2.85
CA PHE A 34 11.34 -2.04 -2.88
C PHE A 34 11.61 -3.04 -3.99
N GLU A 35 12.88 -3.21 -4.33
CA GLU A 35 13.40 -4.32 -5.12
C GLU A 35 12.82 -5.65 -4.63
N ASN A 36 12.44 -6.47 -5.61
CA ASN A 36 11.64 -7.67 -5.42
C ASN A 36 12.12 -8.76 -6.39
N PRO A 37 11.55 -9.97 -6.35
CA PRO A 37 11.98 -11.07 -7.22
C PRO A 37 11.81 -10.86 -8.73
N ILE A 38 11.09 -9.83 -9.17
CA ILE A 38 10.90 -9.46 -10.57
C ILE A 38 11.72 -8.19 -10.85
N ASP A 39 12.77 -8.35 -11.65
CA ASP A 39 13.70 -7.26 -11.99
C ASP A 39 12.99 -6.12 -12.75
N GLY A 40 13.36 -4.88 -12.42
CA GLY A 40 12.82 -3.64 -12.97
C GLY A 40 11.42 -3.28 -12.47
N PHE A 41 10.83 -4.07 -11.58
CA PHE A 41 9.42 -3.95 -11.20
C PHE A 41 9.23 -3.42 -9.77
N SER A 42 9.75 -2.24 -9.47
CA SER A 42 9.52 -1.57 -8.18
C SER A 42 9.68 -0.05 -8.28
N ILE A 43 9.13 0.68 -7.31
CA ILE A 43 9.36 2.12 -7.18
C ILE A 43 10.85 2.42 -6.99
N GLU A 44 11.57 1.58 -6.24
CA GLU A 44 13.03 1.62 -6.08
C GLU A 44 13.75 1.62 -7.43
N GLU A 45 13.47 0.64 -8.29
CA GLU A 45 14.13 0.49 -9.59
C GLU A 45 13.69 1.54 -10.63
N MET A 46 12.53 2.16 -10.42
CA MET A 46 12.01 3.26 -11.24
C MET A 46 12.51 4.63 -10.80
N THR A 47 13.17 4.71 -9.64
CA THR A 47 13.71 5.95 -9.08
C THR A 47 15.22 5.99 -9.36
N ALA A 48 15.71 7.15 -9.82
CA ALA A 48 17.15 7.37 -9.93
C ALA A 48 17.84 7.18 -8.57
N ARG A 49 18.99 6.50 -8.54
CA ARG A 49 19.67 6.09 -7.30
C ARG A 49 19.95 7.28 -6.36
N GLU A 50 20.27 8.43 -6.95
CA GLU A 50 20.52 9.72 -6.29
C GLU A 50 19.30 10.36 -5.60
N ASN A 51 18.11 9.76 -5.77
CA ASN A 51 16.88 10.19 -5.12
C ASN A 51 16.37 9.12 -4.13
N TRP A 52 17.02 7.95 -4.04
CA TRP A 52 16.53 6.81 -3.26
C TRP A 52 17.01 6.80 -1.79
N PHE A 53 18.28 7.13 -1.51
CA PHE A 53 18.83 7.07 -0.14
C PHE A 53 19.88 8.13 0.23
N ASP A 54 20.32 9.00 -0.68
CA ASP A 54 21.50 9.85 -0.46
C ASP A 54 21.21 11.35 -0.41
N GLY A 55 21.81 12.02 0.57
CA GLY A 55 22.35 13.38 0.45
C GLY A 55 21.42 14.55 0.15
N GLN A 56 20.13 14.35 -0.09
CA GLN A 56 19.19 15.44 -0.36
C GLN A 56 19.02 16.27 0.92
N GLU A 57 19.39 17.55 0.87
CA GLU A 57 19.04 18.52 1.91
C GLU A 57 17.51 18.61 2.06
N ASP A 58 16.78 18.38 0.98
CA ASP A 58 15.32 18.34 0.97
C ASP A 58 14.79 16.92 0.75
N LEU A 59 14.50 16.24 1.86
CA LEU A 59 13.89 14.90 1.87
C LEU A 59 12.55 14.83 1.13
N ARG A 60 11.88 15.97 0.88
CA ARG A 60 10.65 16.05 0.08
C ARG A 60 10.87 15.69 -1.40
N ARG A 61 12.12 15.59 -1.84
CA ARG A 61 12.52 15.20 -3.19
C ARG A 61 12.82 13.70 -3.32
N THR A 62 12.34 12.89 -2.39
CA THR A 62 12.59 11.44 -2.38
C THR A 62 11.29 10.64 -2.34
N PRO A 63 11.27 9.38 -2.84
CA PRO A 63 10.10 8.51 -2.76
C PRO A 63 9.58 8.27 -1.34
N TRP A 64 10.44 8.43 -0.34
CA TRP A 64 10.07 8.33 1.08
C TRP A 64 9.07 9.37 1.51
N ASP A 65 9.09 10.54 0.89
CA ASP A 65 8.19 11.65 1.17
C ASP A 65 7.05 11.71 0.14
N TRP A 66 7.34 11.42 -1.13
CA TRP A 66 6.32 11.31 -2.19
C TRP A 66 5.23 10.28 -1.89
N LYS A 67 5.59 9.17 -1.22
CA LYS A 67 4.60 8.17 -0.78
C LYS A 67 3.52 8.77 0.13
N ILE A 68 3.82 9.85 0.87
CA ILE A 68 2.85 10.50 1.76
C ILE A 68 1.73 11.09 0.93
N GLU A 69 2.07 11.85 -0.12
CA GLU A 69 1.10 12.42 -1.05
C GLU A 69 0.33 11.32 -1.81
N CYS A 70 1.01 10.23 -2.18
CA CYS A 70 0.33 9.08 -2.80
C CYS A 70 -0.70 8.44 -1.85
N VAL A 71 -0.37 8.26 -0.57
CA VAL A 71 -1.33 7.75 0.44
C VAL A 71 -2.47 8.73 0.66
N GLN A 72 -2.15 10.03 0.77
CA GLN A 72 -3.12 11.09 1.02
C GLN A 72 -4.01 11.41 -0.20
N SER A 73 -3.66 10.91 -1.39
CA SER A 73 -4.56 10.95 -2.56
C SER A 73 -5.88 10.23 -2.29
N GLY A 74 -5.85 9.19 -1.45
CA GLY A 74 -7.03 8.38 -1.14
C GLY A 74 -7.39 7.33 -2.19
N ASP A 75 -6.70 7.32 -3.34
CA ASP A 75 -7.07 6.50 -4.51
C ASP A 75 -6.29 5.17 -4.59
N VAL A 76 -5.28 4.99 -3.74
CA VAL A 76 -4.38 3.82 -3.77
C VAL A 76 -4.19 3.23 -2.38
N ALA A 77 -4.15 1.90 -2.30
CA ALA A 77 -3.79 1.16 -1.11
C ALA A 77 -2.28 1.19 -0.92
N TYR A 78 -1.83 1.56 0.28
CA TYR A 78 -0.44 1.44 0.69
C TYR A 78 -0.33 0.60 1.96
N GLY A 79 0.61 -0.34 1.98
CA GLY A 79 0.82 -1.21 3.13
C GLY A 79 1.88 -2.27 2.89
N LYS A 80 1.98 -3.21 3.82
CA LYS A 80 2.97 -4.29 3.77
C LYS A 80 2.31 -5.60 3.33
N PHE A 81 1.92 -5.64 2.06
CA PHE A 81 1.10 -6.73 1.52
C PHE A 81 1.74 -7.46 0.34
N LEU A 82 3.00 -7.23 0.00
CA LEU A 82 3.72 -8.03 -1.02
C LEU A 82 4.93 -8.76 -0.40
N TRP A 83 5.63 -9.55 -1.22
CA TRP A 83 6.85 -10.34 -0.94
C TRP A 83 7.46 -10.11 0.45
N GLY A 84 7.24 -11.07 1.36
CA GLY A 84 7.84 -11.06 2.71
C GLY A 84 7.31 -9.95 3.64
N GLY A 85 6.13 -9.40 3.38
CA GLY A 85 5.59 -8.26 4.14
C GLY A 85 6.33 -6.95 3.83
N LYS A 86 6.82 -6.80 2.59
CA LYS A 86 7.43 -5.55 2.12
C LYS A 86 6.36 -4.54 1.71
N ALA A 87 6.74 -3.26 1.77
CA ALA A 87 5.86 -2.16 1.39
C ALA A 87 5.53 -2.21 -0.10
N ALA A 88 4.29 -1.88 -0.42
CA ALA A 88 3.75 -1.92 -1.77
C ALA A 88 2.58 -0.94 -1.90
N PHE A 89 2.29 -0.60 -3.15
CA PHE A 89 1.10 0.12 -3.57
C PHE A 89 0.21 -0.77 -4.43
N ALA A 90 -1.08 -0.50 -4.41
CA ALA A 90 -2.03 -1.04 -5.37
C ALA A 90 -3.15 -0.03 -5.59
N THR A 91 -3.60 0.12 -6.83
CA THR A 91 -4.91 0.71 -7.13
C THR A 91 -6.02 -0.11 -6.47
N THR A 92 -7.19 0.48 -6.24
CA THR A 92 -8.31 -0.21 -5.59
C THR A 92 -8.73 -1.48 -6.35
N GLU A 93 -8.71 -1.46 -7.68
CA GLU A 93 -9.01 -2.63 -8.54
C GLU A 93 -8.12 -3.82 -8.20
N TRP A 94 -6.79 -3.64 -8.27
CA TRP A 94 -5.84 -4.73 -8.04
C TRP A 94 -5.73 -5.12 -6.56
N TYR A 95 -6.01 -4.18 -5.65
CA TYR A 95 -6.11 -4.50 -4.23
C TYR A 95 -7.34 -5.36 -3.92
N ALA A 96 -8.48 -5.12 -4.58
CA ALA A 96 -9.69 -5.93 -4.45
C ALA A 96 -9.46 -7.38 -4.89
N GLU A 97 -8.76 -7.58 -6.01
CA GLU A 97 -8.35 -8.92 -6.48
C GLU A 97 -7.46 -9.63 -5.44
N LEU A 98 -6.46 -8.93 -4.90
CA LEU A 98 -5.57 -9.46 -3.87
C LEU A 98 -6.33 -9.80 -2.58
N MET A 99 -7.28 -8.95 -2.19
CA MET A 99 -8.13 -9.16 -1.02
C MET A 99 -9.01 -10.40 -1.19
N ASN A 100 -9.71 -10.54 -2.33
CA ASN A 100 -10.61 -11.66 -2.60
C ASN A 100 -9.86 -12.99 -2.54
N TRP A 101 -8.72 -13.08 -3.24
CA TRP A 101 -7.88 -14.28 -3.23
C TRP A 101 -7.35 -14.58 -1.82
N ARG A 102 -6.78 -13.61 -1.12
CA ARG A 102 -6.11 -13.91 0.16
C ARG A 102 -7.08 -14.21 1.29
N ARG A 103 -8.17 -13.46 1.41
CA ARG A 103 -9.13 -13.70 2.50
C ARG A 103 -9.83 -15.05 2.40
N SER A 104 -9.79 -15.72 1.24
CA SER A 104 -10.28 -17.09 1.08
C SER A 104 -9.33 -18.17 1.64
N LEU A 105 -8.06 -17.85 1.89
CA LEU A 105 -7.06 -18.84 2.30
C LEU A 105 -7.07 -19.03 3.83
N PRO A 106 -7.03 -20.28 4.34
CA PRO A 106 -6.99 -20.55 5.78
C PRO A 106 -5.83 -19.89 6.52
N LYS A 107 -4.67 -19.73 5.86
CA LYS A 107 -3.47 -19.08 6.45
C LYS A 107 -3.67 -17.58 6.77
N TYR A 108 -4.72 -16.96 6.23
CA TYR A 108 -5.00 -15.53 6.39
C TYR A 108 -6.21 -15.25 7.31
N GLN A 109 -6.63 -16.24 8.09
CA GLN A 109 -7.61 -16.00 9.15
C GLN A 109 -6.98 -15.22 10.32
N PRO A 110 -7.67 -14.18 10.85
CA PRO A 110 -7.18 -13.42 12.00
C PRO A 110 -7.04 -14.29 13.26
N THR A 111 -6.00 -14.02 14.05
CA THR A 111 -5.93 -14.49 15.44
C THR A 111 -6.82 -13.63 16.35
N ALA A 112 -7.02 -14.05 17.61
CA ALA A 112 -7.78 -13.27 18.59
C ALA A 112 -7.21 -11.84 18.79
N ASP A 113 -5.90 -11.70 18.97
CA ASP A 113 -5.24 -10.38 19.10
C ASP A 113 -5.41 -9.52 17.84
N GLN A 114 -5.39 -10.15 16.66
CA GLN A 114 -5.63 -9.46 15.40
C GLN A 114 -7.09 -9.00 15.30
N GLN A 115 -8.04 -9.82 15.73
CA GLN A 115 -9.45 -9.47 15.75
C GLN A 115 -9.72 -8.29 16.70
N LEU A 116 -9.14 -8.27 17.90
CA LEU A 116 -9.27 -7.13 18.82
C LEU A 116 -8.81 -5.80 18.20
N VAL A 117 -7.74 -5.85 17.39
CA VAL A 117 -7.22 -4.67 16.67
C VAL A 117 -8.14 -4.25 15.52
N LEU A 118 -8.80 -5.20 14.85
CA LEU A 118 -9.79 -4.92 13.80
C LEU A 118 -11.07 -4.33 14.41
N ASP A 119 -11.57 -4.91 15.50
CA ASP A 119 -12.74 -4.41 16.24
C ASP A 119 -12.51 -2.97 16.73
N TYR A 120 -11.30 -2.68 17.23
CA TYR A 120 -10.91 -1.33 17.61
C TYR A 120 -11.00 -0.35 16.42
N MET A 121 -10.49 -0.75 15.24
CA MET A 121 -10.56 0.08 14.03
C MET A 121 -11.99 0.27 13.52
N GLU A 122 -12.87 -0.71 13.68
CA GLU A 122 -14.29 -0.59 13.32
C GLU A 122 -14.98 0.48 14.20
N GLU A 123 -14.64 0.54 15.49
CA GLU A 123 -15.22 1.52 16.41
C GLU A 123 -14.56 2.91 16.31
N HIS A 124 -13.24 2.98 16.09
CA HIS A 124 -12.46 4.23 16.19
C HIS A 124 -11.96 4.77 14.83
N GLY A 125 -12.20 4.02 13.74
CA GLY A 125 -11.79 4.35 12.38
C GLY A 125 -10.32 4.02 12.06
N SER A 126 -9.39 4.35 12.95
CA SER A 126 -7.96 4.08 12.73
C SER A 126 -7.19 3.78 14.01
N ILE A 127 -5.99 3.21 13.87
CA ILE A 127 -5.11 2.87 14.99
C ILE A 127 -3.63 3.08 14.63
N GLY A 128 -2.84 3.58 15.58
CA GLY A 128 -1.38 3.65 15.48
C GLY A 128 -0.65 2.56 16.27
N ILE A 129 0.65 2.39 16.01
CA ILE A 129 1.49 1.40 16.73
C ILE A 129 1.48 1.65 18.25
N LYS A 130 1.37 2.89 18.71
CA LYS A 130 1.31 3.20 20.15
C LYS A 130 0.03 2.67 20.79
N GLU A 131 -1.11 2.80 20.12
CA GLU A 131 -2.40 2.32 20.61
C GLU A 131 -2.45 0.79 20.61
N ILE A 132 -1.94 0.11 19.57
CA ILE A 132 -1.86 -1.36 19.54
C ILE A 132 -1.06 -1.90 20.74
N ARG A 133 0.06 -1.25 21.05
CA ARG A 133 0.89 -1.63 22.20
C ARG A 133 0.14 -1.49 23.52
N ALA A 134 -0.67 -0.44 23.66
CA ALA A 134 -1.48 -0.22 24.85
C ALA A 134 -2.64 -1.22 24.93
N LEU A 135 -3.35 -1.43 23.82
CA LEU A 135 -4.50 -2.34 23.70
C LEU A 135 -4.12 -3.78 24.04
N LEU A 136 -2.98 -4.26 23.52
CA LEU A 136 -2.56 -5.65 23.67
C LEU A 136 -1.49 -5.87 24.75
N GLY A 137 -0.99 -4.80 25.38
CA GLY A 137 0.10 -4.89 26.35
C GLY A 137 1.43 -5.39 25.75
N VAL A 138 1.70 -5.13 24.47
CA VAL A 138 2.87 -5.69 23.75
C VAL A 138 3.98 -4.68 23.46
N LYS A 139 5.18 -5.19 23.16
CA LYS A 139 6.32 -4.38 22.68
C LYS A 139 6.09 -3.91 21.24
N LYS A 140 6.78 -2.82 20.86
CA LYS A 140 6.70 -2.22 19.51
C LYS A 140 6.90 -3.25 18.39
N SER A 141 7.92 -4.11 18.48
CA SER A 141 8.21 -5.12 17.45
C SER A 141 7.06 -6.12 17.25
N ALA A 142 6.35 -6.49 18.31
CA ALA A 142 5.19 -7.36 18.22
C ALA A 142 4.00 -6.65 17.56
N ALA A 143 3.76 -5.39 17.91
CA ALA A 143 2.74 -4.55 17.25
C ALA A 143 3.04 -4.34 15.75
N ASP A 144 4.29 -4.02 15.39
CA ASP A 144 4.71 -3.89 13.99
C ASP A 144 4.50 -5.19 13.20
N ALA A 145 4.84 -6.33 13.82
CA ALA A 145 4.64 -7.64 13.20
C ALA A 145 3.16 -8.00 13.06
N LEU A 146 2.31 -7.64 14.03
CA LEU A 146 0.87 -7.84 13.97
C LEU A 146 0.26 -7.04 12.82
N ILE A 147 0.60 -5.76 12.67
CA ILE A 147 0.13 -4.92 11.57
C ILE A 147 0.63 -5.43 10.22
N THR A 148 1.88 -5.87 10.16
CA THR A 148 2.43 -6.48 8.93
C THR A 148 1.64 -7.73 8.54
N ARG A 149 1.26 -8.58 9.51
CA ARG A 149 0.41 -9.75 9.23
C ARG A 149 -1.00 -9.36 8.80
N LEU A 150 -1.64 -8.38 9.44
CA LEU A 150 -2.95 -7.87 9.02
C LEU A 150 -2.91 -7.25 7.61
N SER A 151 -1.82 -6.56 7.28
CA SER A 151 -1.58 -6.03 5.92
C SER A 151 -1.46 -7.17 4.90
N MET A 152 -0.69 -8.21 5.21
CA MET A 152 -0.58 -9.42 4.38
C MET A 152 -1.91 -10.16 4.23
N GLN A 153 -2.83 -10.05 5.18
CA GLN A 153 -4.19 -10.61 5.10
C GLN A 153 -5.15 -9.73 4.28
N CYS A 154 -4.70 -8.59 3.77
CA CYS A 154 -5.54 -7.55 3.16
C CYS A 154 -6.67 -7.09 4.08
N ARG A 155 -6.39 -6.95 5.38
CA ARG A 155 -7.35 -6.46 6.40
C ARG A 155 -7.01 -5.07 6.91
N VAL A 156 -5.80 -4.62 6.65
CA VAL A 156 -5.29 -3.33 7.07
C VAL A 156 -4.52 -2.69 5.92
N VAL A 157 -4.73 -1.39 5.75
CA VAL A 157 -3.93 -0.48 4.93
C VAL A 157 -3.44 0.68 5.79
N THR A 158 -2.44 1.39 5.29
CA THR A 158 -2.02 2.67 5.88
C THR A 158 -3.05 3.72 5.49
N GLY A 159 -3.71 4.32 6.48
CA GLY A 159 -4.72 5.36 6.25
C GLY A 159 -4.09 6.74 6.06
N ASP A 160 -3.07 7.07 6.86
CA ASP A 160 -2.32 8.32 6.72
C ASP A 160 -0.86 8.13 7.15
N ILE A 161 0.00 9.04 6.68
CA ILE A 161 1.39 9.15 7.08
C ILE A 161 1.68 10.62 7.43
N THR A 162 1.97 10.88 8.69
CA THR A 162 2.30 12.22 9.17
C THR A 162 3.82 12.37 9.32
N ARG A 163 4.36 13.49 8.80
CA ARG A 163 5.75 13.90 9.03
C ARG A 163 5.93 14.32 10.50
N VAL A 164 7.01 13.88 11.12
CA VAL A 164 7.36 14.22 12.50
C VAL A 164 8.47 15.25 12.51
N TYR A 165 8.15 16.42 13.02
CA TYR A 165 9.07 17.52 13.24
C TYR A 165 9.57 17.48 14.69
N ARG A 166 10.88 17.64 14.90
CA ARG A 166 11.50 17.59 16.24
C ARG A 166 12.58 18.66 16.38
N GLY A 167 12.92 18.96 17.63
CA GLY A 167 13.95 19.94 17.97
C GLY A 167 13.40 21.37 18.13
N PRO A 168 14.24 22.32 18.56
CA PRO A 168 13.83 23.70 18.83
C PRO A 168 13.31 24.44 17.59
N ASP A 169 13.76 24.05 16.41
CA ASP A 169 13.44 24.65 15.11
C ASP A 169 12.35 23.89 14.34
N LEU A 170 11.77 22.84 14.93
CA LEU A 170 10.81 21.94 14.28
C LEU A 170 11.33 21.43 12.93
N HIS A 171 12.57 20.93 12.90
CA HIS A 171 13.17 20.39 11.68
C HIS A 171 12.64 18.98 11.34
N TYR A 172 12.48 18.70 10.06
CA TYR A 172 12.06 17.39 9.53
C TYR A 172 13.26 16.56 9.09
N ASN A 173 13.54 15.51 9.85
CA ASN A 173 14.65 14.58 9.58
C ASN A 173 14.16 13.26 8.95
N GLY A 174 13.06 13.28 8.19
CA GLY A 174 12.52 12.07 7.54
C GLY A 174 11.72 11.14 8.44
N TRP A 175 11.56 11.47 9.73
CA TRP A 175 10.76 10.67 10.65
C TRP A 175 9.27 10.79 10.33
N GLN A 176 8.60 9.65 10.21
CA GLN A 176 7.19 9.56 9.84
C GLN A 176 6.46 8.65 10.82
N VAL A 177 5.17 8.91 11.04
CA VAL A 177 4.28 8.04 11.80
C VAL A 177 3.08 7.69 10.92
N SER A 178 2.74 6.41 10.88
CA SER A 178 1.59 5.91 10.12
C SER A 178 0.42 5.62 11.05
N SER A 179 -0.78 5.92 10.57
CA SER A 179 -2.04 5.38 11.08
C SER A 179 -2.51 4.25 10.16
N PHE A 180 -3.24 3.30 10.72
CA PHE A 180 -3.76 2.13 10.00
C PHE A 180 -5.28 2.10 10.11
N CYS A 181 -5.94 1.69 9.03
CA CYS A 181 -7.40 1.54 8.98
C CYS A 181 -7.76 0.28 8.17
N THR A 182 -9.04 -0.10 8.19
CA THR A 182 -9.52 -1.15 7.29
C THR A 182 -9.60 -0.61 5.85
N PRO A 183 -9.31 -1.43 4.83
CA PRO A 183 -9.52 -1.05 3.44
C PRO A 183 -10.96 -0.56 3.18
N GLU A 184 -11.93 -1.18 3.82
CA GLU A 184 -13.35 -0.86 3.72
C GLU A 184 -13.62 0.58 4.19
N SER A 185 -13.05 0.97 5.33
CA SER A 185 -13.13 2.34 5.85
C SER A 185 -12.44 3.38 4.96
N LEU A 186 -11.45 2.97 4.14
CA LEU A 186 -10.72 3.88 3.26
C LEU A 186 -11.38 4.06 1.89
N PHE A 187 -11.96 3.00 1.31
CA PHE A 187 -12.37 3.00 -0.11
C PHE A 187 -13.88 2.98 -0.36
N THR A 188 -14.72 2.61 0.62
CA THR A 188 -16.18 2.50 0.42
C THR A 188 -16.90 3.82 0.67
N ALA A 189 -18.12 3.97 0.14
CA ALA A 189 -18.90 5.23 0.20
C ALA A 189 -19.13 5.78 1.61
N ASP A 190 -19.10 4.91 2.63
CA ASP A 190 -19.26 5.24 4.04
C ASP A 190 -17.93 5.67 4.69
N ALA A 191 -16.86 5.83 3.91
CA ALA A 191 -15.58 6.36 4.37
C ALA A 191 -15.79 7.74 4.99
N ILE A 192 -15.67 7.80 6.31
CA ILE A 192 -15.69 9.06 7.06
C ILE A 192 -14.51 9.90 6.54
N PRO A 193 -14.72 11.15 6.08
CA PRO A 193 -13.62 12.03 5.70
C PRO A 193 -12.64 12.11 6.86
N GLY A 194 -11.39 11.71 6.61
CA GLY A 194 -10.32 11.84 7.59
C GLY A 194 -10.13 13.31 8.01
N PRO A 195 -9.41 13.56 9.10
CA PRO A 195 -9.07 14.93 9.51
C PRO A 195 -8.23 15.57 8.39
N GLY A 196 -8.87 16.41 7.58
CA GLY A 196 -8.30 16.97 6.35
C GLY A 196 -9.35 17.32 5.28
N GLY A 197 -10.56 16.79 5.36
CA GLY A 197 -11.68 17.23 4.52
C GLY A 197 -11.53 16.93 3.02
N PHE A 198 -10.58 16.08 2.64
CA PHE A 198 -10.54 15.54 1.28
C PHE A 198 -11.65 14.50 1.16
N PRO A 199 -12.59 14.65 0.21
CA PRO A 199 -13.39 13.52 -0.19
C PRO A 199 -12.40 12.51 -0.78
N PHE A 200 -12.19 11.39 -0.09
CA PHE A 200 -11.77 10.17 -0.77
C PHE A 200 -12.72 10.04 -1.98
N GLY A 201 -12.20 9.78 -3.18
CA GLY A 201 -12.93 9.91 -4.44
C GLY A 201 -14.27 9.14 -4.50
N GLU A 202 -14.95 9.19 -5.64
CA GLU A 202 -16.18 8.40 -5.87
C GLU A 202 -16.06 6.98 -5.27
N ALA A 203 -17.07 6.55 -4.51
CA ALA A 203 -17.12 5.25 -3.85
C ALA A 203 -16.54 4.14 -4.73
N ARG A 204 -15.51 3.45 -4.23
CA ARG A 204 -14.85 2.36 -4.95
C ARG A 204 -15.27 1.04 -4.33
N THR A 205 -15.64 0.09 -5.18
CA THR A 205 -15.97 -1.26 -4.72
C THR A 205 -14.69 -2.06 -4.48
N LEU A 206 -14.54 -2.58 -3.26
CA LEU A 206 -13.58 -3.66 -2.96
C LEU A 206 -14.16 -5.05 -3.24
N ALA A 207 -15.43 -5.13 -3.64
CA ALA A 207 -16.08 -6.37 -4.02
C ALA A 207 -15.83 -6.68 -5.49
N VAL A 208 -15.56 -7.96 -5.75
CA VAL A 208 -15.49 -8.58 -7.07
C VAL A 208 -16.59 -9.64 -7.19
N ASP A 209 -17.06 -9.91 -8.40
CA ASP A 209 -18.17 -10.83 -8.68
C ASP A 209 -17.73 -12.23 -9.14
N HIS A 210 -16.43 -12.50 -9.09
CA HIS A 210 -15.81 -13.78 -9.47
C HIS A 210 -15.13 -14.48 -8.30
N SER A 211 -14.74 -15.74 -8.52
CA SER A 211 -14.17 -16.59 -7.49
C SER A 211 -12.76 -16.15 -7.05
N PRO A 212 -12.32 -16.50 -5.83
CA PRO A 212 -10.94 -16.26 -5.38
C PRO A 212 -9.86 -16.87 -6.28
N ALA A 213 -10.18 -17.95 -7.01
CA ALA A 213 -9.28 -18.56 -7.98
C ALA A 213 -9.12 -17.68 -9.23
N GLU A 214 -10.22 -17.15 -9.75
CA GLU A 214 -10.20 -16.19 -10.87
C GLU A 214 -9.47 -14.90 -10.51
N SER A 215 -9.59 -14.43 -9.25
CA SER A 215 -8.79 -13.29 -8.77
C SER A 215 -7.29 -13.55 -8.84
N LEU A 216 -6.85 -14.76 -8.45
CA LEU A 216 -5.44 -15.14 -8.56
C LEU A 216 -4.99 -15.19 -10.02
N GLU A 217 -5.79 -15.78 -10.90
CA GLU A 217 -5.49 -15.86 -12.34
C GLU A 217 -5.31 -14.46 -12.95
N ARG A 218 -6.22 -13.53 -12.64
CA ARG A 218 -6.15 -12.13 -13.07
C ARG A 218 -4.90 -11.43 -12.56
N LEU A 219 -4.57 -11.59 -11.28
CA LEU A 219 -3.33 -11.02 -10.69
C LEU A 219 -2.10 -11.53 -11.43
N VAL A 220 -2.03 -12.85 -11.67
CA VAL A 220 -0.89 -13.46 -12.36
C VAL A 220 -0.78 -12.95 -13.79
N GLU A 221 -1.90 -12.95 -14.54
CA GLU A 221 -1.94 -12.48 -15.92
C GLU A 221 -1.55 -10.99 -16.03
N HIS A 222 -2.02 -10.17 -15.10
CA HIS A 222 -1.69 -8.75 -15.07
C HIS A 222 -0.21 -8.49 -14.85
N VAL A 223 0.38 -9.13 -13.84
CA VAL A 223 1.83 -8.99 -13.59
C VAL A 223 2.62 -9.51 -14.78
N ARG A 224 2.21 -10.60 -15.44
CA ARG A 224 2.87 -11.10 -16.66
C ARG A 224 2.78 -10.13 -17.83
N ARG A 225 1.67 -9.42 -17.98
CA ARG A 225 1.52 -8.38 -19.01
C ARG A 225 2.46 -7.19 -18.77
N ILE A 226 2.75 -6.86 -17.51
CA ILE A 226 3.68 -5.78 -17.15
C ILE A 226 5.14 -6.23 -17.21
N ALA A 227 5.42 -7.44 -16.74
CA ALA A 227 6.74 -8.06 -16.73
C ALA A 227 6.71 -9.39 -17.49
N PRO A 228 6.75 -9.39 -18.84
CA PRO A 228 6.61 -10.59 -19.68
C PRO A 228 7.66 -11.67 -19.42
N ASN A 229 8.82 -11.28 -18.90
CA ASN A 229 9.92 -12.19 -18.58
C ASN A 229 9.78 -12.85 -17.20
N ALA A 230 8.81 -12.44 -16.39
CA ALA A 230 8.58 -13.01 -15.07
C ALA A 230 7.92 -14.39 -15.19
N THR A 231 8.56 -15.41 -14.63
CA THR A 231 7.95 -16.75 -14.51
C THR A 231 6.82 -16.75 -13.48
N ASP A 232 5.85 -17.66 -13.61
CA ASP A 232 4.76 -17.81 -12.62
C ASP A 232 5.29 -17.99 -11.20
N LYS A 233 6.42 -18.70 -11.04
CA LYS A 233 7.09 -18.86 -9.75
C LYS A 233 7.53 -17.51 -9.16
N LEU A 234 8.06 -16.60 -9.97
CA LEU A 234 8.47 -15.27 -9.52
C LEU A 234 7.26 -14.37 -9.24
N VAL A 235 6.21 -14.46 -10.06
CA VAL A 235 4.95 -13.73 -9.84
C VAL A 235 4.30 -14.16 -8.53
N MET A 236 4.13 -15.46 -8.31
CA MET A 236 3.59 -16.00 -7.06
C MET A 236 4.45 -15.62 -5.86
N LYS A 237 5.78 -15.62 -6.03
CA LYS A 237 6.72 -15.18 -5.01
C LYS A 237 6.50 -13.69 -4.70
N MET A 238 6.38 -12.82 -5.71
CA MET A 238 6.12 -11.39 -5.51
C MET A 238 4.78 -11.13 -4.81
N LEU A 239 3.74 -11.85 -5.23
CA LEU A 239 2.39 -11.78 -4.64
C LEU A 239 2.31 -12.32 -3.21
N GLY A 240 3.23 -13.20 -2.77
CA GLY A 240 3.36 -13.65 -1.37
C GLY A 240 2.45 -14.81 -0.94
#